data_AF-A0A934DPP7-F1
#
_entry.id   AF-A0A934DPP7-F1
#
_cell.length_a   1.000
_cell.length_b   1.000
_cell.length_c   1.000
_cell.angle_alpha   90.00
_cell.angle_beta   90.00
_cell.angle_gamma   90.00
#
_symmetry.space_group_name_H-M   'P 1'
#
loop_
_entity.id
_entity.type
_entity.pdbx_description
1 polymer ?
#
loop_
_entity_poly.entity_id
_entity_poly.type
_entity_poly.pdbx_seq_one_letter_code
_entity_poly.pdbx_strand_id
1 'polypeptide(L)'
;MKRSCAPFVAILLVGVLHAARAEAQSGSGGGAAGRVAGDLGLQADLGCALAGGDTALFARATVRYLQTAGIYATYLDGLRERQGPSSRSVSLGIELRPLFLPRSGLDLERGPAWLDLLVDSISLRLGAVVSRQPHYEPIAPGLEAGLGIGLPLTRSASGPWIDASAAIRLSDAQLAHRDGFELDRATVFTLTLGWQGIVGAHVVDAGDRMRR
;
A
#
# COMPACT_ATOMS: atom_id res chain seq x y z
N MET A 1 29.79 2.23 -9.34
CA MET A 1 29.15 0.90 -9.21
C MET A 1 27.64 1.03 -9.32
N LYS A 2 27.04 0.66 -10.47
CA LYS A 2 25.58 0.64 -10.68
C LYS A 2 25.02 -0.66 -10.10
N ARG A 3 24.50 -0.65 -8.86
CA ARG A 3 23.77 -1.79 -8.32
C ARG A 3 22.32 -1.71 -8.81
N SER A 4 21.98 -2.54 -9.79
CA SER A 4 20.61 -2.71 -10.29
C SER A 4 19.71 -3.23 -9.17
N CYS A 5 18.80 -2.36 -8.68
CA CYS A 5 17.69 -2.73 -7.80
C CYS A 5 16.52 -3.39 -8.57
N ALA A 6 16.70 -3.64 -9.87
CA ALA A 6 15.69 -4.17 -10.79
C ALA A 6 15.18 -5.60 -10.50
N PRO A 7 15.94 -6.57 -9.91
CA PRO A 7 15.45 -7.94 -9.85
C PRO A 7 14.34 -8.14 -8.81
N PHE A 8 14.32 -7.35 -7.72
CA PHE A 8 13.32 -7.51 -6.66
C PHE A 8 11.92 -7.02 -7.06
N VAL A 9 11.85 -5.92 -7.82
CA VAL A 9 10.58 -5.37 -8.33
C VAL A 9 9.93 -6.33 -9.33
N ALA A 10 10.73 -6.99 -10.17
CA ALA A 10 10.24 -7.95 -11.16
C ALA A 10 9.64 -9.21 -10.51
N ILE A 11 10.26 -9.73 -9.45
CA ILE A 11 9.76 -10.93 -8.74
C ILE A 11 8.41 -10.64 -8.06
N LEU A 12 8.25 -9.44 -7.48
CA LEU A 12 7.03 -9.05 -6.80
C LEU A 12 5.86 -8.83 -7.79
N LEU A 13 6.13 -8.24 -8.95
CA LEU A 13 5.15 -8.11 -10.05
C LEU A 13 4.72 -9.46 -10.64
N VAL A 14 5.65 -10.41 -10.81
CA VAL A 14 5.34 -11.75 -11.34
C VAL A 14 4.48 -12.56 -10.37
N GLY A 15 4.75 -12.45 -9.07
CA GLY A 15 3.93 -13.10 -8.03
C GLY A 15 2.50 -12.57 -7.99
N VAL A 16 2.32 -11.25 -8.11
CA VAL A 16 0.99 -10.61 -8.17
C VAL A 16 0.23 -11.03 -9.44
N LEU A 17 0.91 -11.11 -10.60
CA LEU A 17 0.29 -11.61 -11.83
C LEU A 17 -0.13 -13.09 -11.75
N HIS A 18 0.64 -13.94 -11.07
CA HIS A 18 0.28 -15.34 -10.89
C HIS A 18 -0.90 -15.52 -9.92
N ALA A 19 -0.94 -14.75 -8.84
CA ALA A 19 -2.07 -14.74 -7.91
C ALA A 19 -3.37 -14.28 -8.60
N ALA A 20 -3.30 -13.22 -9.40
CA ALA A 20 -4.45 -12.73 -10.20
C ALA A 20 -4.97 -13.78 -11.20
N ARG A 21 -4.08 -14.65 -11.72
CA ARG A 21 -4.45 -15.72 -12.66
C ARG A 21 -5.10 -16.92 -11.98
N ALA A 22 -4.68 -17.26 -10.76
CA ALA A 22 -5.25 -18.35 -9.98
C ALA A 22 -6.68 -18.04 -9.52
N GLU A 23 -6.97 -16.77 -9.20
CA GLU A 23 -8.27 -16.36 -8.66
C GLU A 23 -9.37 -16.24 -9.73
N ALA A 24 -9.00 -15.98 -11.00
CA ALA A 24 -9.94 -16.00 -12.12
C ALA A 24 -10.63 -17.38 -12.31
N GLN A 25 -10.13 -18.43 -11.66
CA GLN A 25 -10.68 -19.79 -11.73
C GLN A 25 -11.48 -20.20 -10.47
N SER A 26 -11.46 -19.43 -9.37
CA SER A 26 -12.06 -19.84 -8.10
C SER A 26 -13.18 -18.91 -7.61
N GLY A 27 -14.42 -19.22 -8.00
CA GLY A 27 -15.49 -19.30 -7.00
C GLY A 27 -16.48 -18.13 -6.85
N SER A 28 -17.66 -18.36 -7.44
CA SER A 28 -18.99 -18.35 -6.79
C SER A 28 -19.30 -17.33 -5.69
N GLY A 29 -20.29 -16.48 -5.97
CA GLY A 29 -20.88 -15.50 -5.06
C GLY A 29 -21.40 -16.07 -3.74
N GLY A 30 -21.03 -15.39 -2.66
CA GLY A 30 -21.54 -15.59 -1.31
C GLY A 30 -21.07 -14.49 -0.35
N GLY A 31 -22.03 -13.92 0.41
CA GLY A 31 -21.87 -13.24 1.70
C GLY A 31 -21.18 -11.88 1.76
N ALA A 32 -19.91 -11.79 1.36
CA ALA A 32 -19.04 -10.67 1.73
C ALA A 32 -18.19 -10.17 0.55
N ALA A 33 -18.78 -10.07 -0.64
CA ALA A 33 -18.11 -9.62 -1.87
C ALA A 33 -16.75 -10.32 -2.16
N GLY A 34 -16.61 -11.59 -1.79
CA GLY A 34 -15.36 -12.36 -1.96
C GLY A 34 -14.28 -12.10 -0.89
N ARG A 35 -14.51 -11.21 0.09
CA ARG A 35 -13.52 -10.82 1.13
C ARG A 35 -13.05 -11.96 2.03
N VAL A 36 -13.88 -12.97 2.22
CA VAL A 36 -13.63 -14.14 3.11
C VAL A 36 -13.23 -15.38 2.30
N ALA A 37 -12.99 -15.23 1.00
CA ALA A 37 -12.54 -16.35 0.16
C ALA A 37 -11.11 -16.83 0.51
N GLY A 38 -10.34 -16.01 1.22
CA GLY A 38 -8.99 -16.32 1.67
C GLY A 38 -8.58 -15.48 2.88
N ASP A 39 -7.45 -15.83 3.46
CA ASP A 39 -6.89 -15.21 4.65
C ASP A 39 -5.83 -14.14 4.34
N LEU A 40 -5.34 -14.07 3.10
CA LEU A 40 -4.28 -13.15 2.71
C LEU A 40 -4.65 -12.37 1.44
N GLY A 41 -4.59 -11.05 1.53
CA GLY A 41 -4.77 -10.11 0.43
C GLY A 41 -3.44 -9.59 -0.08
N LEU A 42 -3.24 -9.60 -1.39
CA LEU A 42 -2.09 -9.03 -2.08
C LEU A 42 -2.56 -7.85 -2.92
N GLN A 43 -1.88 -6.71 -2.84
CA GLN A 43 -2.15 -5.56 -3.69
C GLN A 43 -0.86 -4.99 -4.26
N ALA A 44 -0.89 -4.63 -5.55
CA ALA A 44 0.15 -3.83 -6.19
C ALA A 44 -0.48 -2.64 -6.90
N ASP A 45 0.08 -1.47 -6.67
CA ASP A 45 -0.42 -0.19 -7.18
C ASP A 45 0.67 0.56 -7.93
N LEU A 46 0.27 1.26 -9.00
CA LEU A 46 1.10 2.18 -9.75
C LEU A 46 0.34 3.49 -10.00
N GLY A 47 1.04 4.60 -9.96
CA GLY A 47 0.43 5.89 -10.22
C GLY A 47 1.36 7.07 -10.03
N CYS A 48 0.78 8.19 -9.63
CA CYS A 48 1.50 9.44 -9.42
C CYS A 48 1.40 9.90 -7.97
N ALA A 49 2.36 10.72 -7.57
CA ALA A 49 2.36 11.42 -6.30
C ALA A 49 2.64 12.90 -6.50
N LEU A 50 2.11 13.72 -5.59
CA LEU A 50 2.47 15.12 -5.40
C LEU A 50 3.17 15.24 -4.05
N ALA A 51 4.42 15.67 -4.04
CA ALA A 51 5.24 15.82 -2.84
C ALA A 51 6.00 17.14 -2.90
N GLY A 52 5.79 18.04 -1.93
CA GLY A 52 6.45 19.36 -1.94
C GLY A 52 6.12 20.20 -3.17
N GLY A 53 4.93 20.03 -3.75
CA GLY A 53 4.50 20.71 -4.97
C GLY A 53 5.00 20.11 -6.29
N ASP A 54 5.88 19.09 -6.25
CA ASP A 54 6.39 18.41 -7.44
C ASP A 54 5.69 17.07 -7.69
N THR A 55 5.61 16.68 -8.96
CA THR A 55 5.05 15.39 -9.39
C THR A 55 6.12 14.29 -9.38
N ALA A 56 5.72 13.11 -8.90
CA ALA A 56 6.56 11.92 -8.84
C ALA A 56 5.80 10.68 -9.37
N LEU A 57 6.55 9.69 -9.85
CA LEU A 57 6.06 8.35 -10.05
C LEU A 57 5.94 7.66 -8.70
N PHE A 58 4.90 6.84 -8.52
CA PHE A 58 4.65 6.12 -7.29
C PHE A 58 4.30 4.66 -7.56
N ALA A 59 4.86 3.77 -6.76
CA ALA A 59 4.52 2.35 -6.72
C ALA A 59 4.32 1.91 -5.27
N ARG A 60 3.35 1.01 -5.04
CA ARG A 60 3.10 0.40 -3.73
C ARG A 60 2.84 -1.08 -3.87
N ALA A 61 3.29 -1.84 -2.90
CA ALA A 61 2.89 -3.22 -2.69
C ALA A 61 2.42 -3.40 -1.25
N THR A 62 1.32 -4.11 -1.06
CA THR A 62 0.76 -4.37 0.26
C THR A 62 0.37 -5.84 0.39
N VAL A 63 0.66 -6.42 1.56
CA VAL A 63 0.22 -7.76 1.96
C VAL A 63 -0.62 -7.61 3.22
N ARG A 64 -1.88 -8.06 3.21
CA ARG A 64 -2.82 -7.91 4.33
C ARG A 64 -3.35 -9.24 4.79
N TYR A 65 -3.31 -9.48 6.09
CA TYR A 65 -4.02 -10.57 6.73
C TYR A 65 -5.48 -10.19 6.98
N LEU A 66 -6.40 -11.05 6.55
CA LEU A 66 -7.86 -10.88 6.64
C LEU A 66 -8.33 -9.49 6.20
N GLN A 67 -7.72 -8.93 5.15
CA GLN A 67 -8.02 -7.57 4.66
C GLN A 67 -7.93 -6.45 5.73
N THR A 68 -7.30 -6.71 6.88
CA THR A 68 -7.32 -5.83 8.04
C THR A 68 -5.96 -5.22 8.32
N ALA A 69 -4.95 -6.05 8.55
CA ALA A 69 -3.65 -5.61 9.02
C ALA A 69 -2.58 -6.20 8.13
N GLY A 70 -1.56 -5.41 7.80
CA GLY A 70 -0.60 -5.81 6.80
C GLY A 70 0.70 -5.05 6.86
N ILE A 71 1.58 -5.41 5.95
CA ILE A 71 2.81 -4.67 5.67
C ILE A 71 2.72 -4.05 4.29
N TYR A 72 3.32 -2.89 4.13
CA TYR A 72 3.39 -2.20 2.86
C TYR A 72 4.83 -1.77 2.55
N ALA A 73 5.14 -1.70 1.27
CA ALA A 73 6.34 -1.08 0.74
C ALA A 73 5.96 -0.06 -0.35
N THR A 74 6.61 1.11 -0.36
CA THR A 74 6.43 2.11 -1.40
C THR A 74 7.76 2.48 -2.06
N TYR A 75 7.67 2.88 -3.31
CA TYR A 75 8.75 3.51 -4.06
C TYR A 75 8.22 4.79 -4.71
N LEU A 76 8.92 5.89 -4.52
CA LEU A 76 8.59 7.19 -5.10
C LEU A 76 9.81 7.77 -5.82
N ASP A 77 9.62 8.22 -7.05
CA ASP A 77 10.66 8.76 -7.92
C ASP A 77 10.22 10.11 -8.52
N GLY A 78 10.87 11.21 -8.12
CA GLY A 78 10.55 12.54 -8.63
C GLY A 78 10.81 12.66 -10.14
N LEU A 79 9.85 13.18 -10.91
CA LEU A 79 9.91 13.24 -12.37
C LEU A 79 10.65 14.46 -12.93
N ARG A 80 11.01 15.44 -12.10
CA ARG A 80 11.61 16.69 -12.57
C ARG A 80 13.14 16.59 -12.65
N GLU A 81 13.68 16.86 -13.85
CA GLU A 81 15.12 17.07 -14.11
C GLU A 81 15.52 18.56 -14.12
N ARG A 82 14.58 19.49 -14.28
CA ARG A 82 14.90 20.79 -14.92
C ARG A 82 15.48 21.91 -14.04
N GLN A 83 15.50 21.81 -12.70
CA GLN A 83 16.21 22.76 -11.81
C GLN A 83 16.57 22.15 -10.45
N GLY A 84 16.95 20.89 -10.41
CA GLY A 84 17.32 20.24 -9.16
C GLY A 84 17.04 18.75 -9.24
N PRO A 85 17.76 17.92 -8.48
CA PRO A 85 17.75 16.51 -8.79
C PRO A 85 16.65 15.74 -8.05
N SER A 86 16.10 14.73 -8.72
CA SER A 86 14.98 13.89 -8.30
C SER A 86 15.21 13.24 -6.93
N SER A 87 14.40 13.58 -5.93
CA SER A 87 14.39 12.90 -4.64
C SER A 87 13.73 11.54 -4.78
N ARG A 88 14.50 10.46 -4.58
CA ARG A 88 13.97 9.09 -4.53
C ARG A 88 13.70 8.71 -3.09
N SER A 89 12.61 8.03 -2.84
CA SER A 89 12.31 7.52 -1.51
C SER A 89 11.69 6.14 -1.53
N VAL A 90 11.99 5.38 -0.48
CA VAL A 90 11.41 4.07 -0.20
C VAL A 90 10.84 4.11 1.20
N SER A 91 9.61 3.64 1.36
CA SER A 91 9.02 3.45 2.68
C SER A 91 8.67 1.98 2.91
N LEU A 92 8.77 1.54 4.16
CA LEU A 92 8.33 0.23 4.61
C LEU A 92 7.60 0.42 5.95
N GLY A 93 6.45 -0.23 6.10
CA GLY A 93 5.67 -0.07 7.32
C GLY A 93 4.51 -1.03 7.44
N ILE A 94 3.61 -0.69 8.36
CA ILE A 94 2.36 -1.39 8.62
C ILE A 94 1.19 -0.62 8.03
N GLU A 95 0.20 -1.34 7.55
CA GLU A 95 -1.08 -0.81 7.12
C GLU A 95 -2.21 -1.46 7.92
N LEU A 96 -3.17 -0.65 8.36
CA LEU A 96 -4.36 -1.08 9.09
C LEU A 96 -5.60 -0.56 8.39
N ARG A 97 -6.61 -1.42 8.20
CA ARG A 97 -7.96 -1.11 7.72
C ARG A 97 -8.94 -1.31 8.89
N PRO A 98 -9.08 -0.30 9.77
CA PRO A 98 -9.74 -0.48 11.06
C PRO A 98 -11.23 -0.78 10.95
N LEU A 99 -11.86 -0.44 9.82
CA LEU A 99 -13.32 -0.55 9.67
C LEU A 99 -13.78 -1.94 9.24
N PHE A 100 -12.92 -2.73 8.58
CA PHE A 100 -13.32 -4.01 8.01
C PHE A 100 -13.81 -5.01 9.07
N LEU A 101 -12.97 -5.40 10.03
CA LEU A 101 -13.35 -6.39 11.06
C LEU A 101 -14.60 -6.04 11.88
N PRO A 102 -14.76 -4.83 12.45
CA PRO A 102 -15.95 -4.53 13.22
C PRO A 102 -17.21 -4.51 12.34
N ARG A 103 -17.11 -4.09 11.07
CA ARG A 103 -18.26 -4.08 10.17
C ARG A 103 -18.65 -5.48 9.72
N SER A 104 -17.68 -6.32 9.37
CA SER A 104 -17.91 -7.70 8.97
C SER A 104 -18.40 -8.55 10.14
N GLY A 105 -17.83 -8.37 11.34
CA GLY A 105 -18.18 -9.15 12.54
C GLY A 105 -19.55 -8.80 13.14
N LEU A 106 -20.07 -7.60 12.87
CA LEU A 106 -21.37 -7.13 13.37
C LEU A 106 -22.47 -7.10 12.29
N ASP A 107 -22.20 -7.67 11.10
CA ASP A 107 -23.14 -7.69 9.97
C ASP A 107 -23.69 -6.29 9.61
N LEU A 108 -22.77 -5.31 9.56
CA LEU A 108 -23.06 -3.91 9.20
C LEU A 108 -22.90 -3.64 7.70
N GLU A 109 -22.52 -4.64 6.92
CA GLU A 109 -22.32 -4.61 5.45
C GLU A 109 -23.66 -4.82 4.71
N ARG A 110 -24.64 -3.95 5.00
CA ARG A 110 -26.00 -4.06 4.44
C ARG A 110 -26.20 -3.24 3.16
N GLY A 111 -25.16 -2.55 2.72
CA GLY A 111 -25.22 -1.61 1.61
C GLY A 111 -24.99 -2.25 0.25
N PRO A 112 -24.93 -1.44 -0.81
CA PRO A 112 -24.36 -1.88 -2.08
C PRO A 112 -22.91 -2.33 -1.86
N ALA A 113 -22.55 -3.50 -2.40
CA ALA A 113 -21.23 -4.10 -2.21
C ALA A 113 -20.05 -3.14 -2.46
N TRP A 114 -20.14 -2.27 -3.48
CA TRP A 114 -19.08 -1.31 -3.80
C TRP A 114 -18.89 -0.23 -2.71
N LEU A 115 -19.97 0.16 -2.02
CA LEU A 115 -19.93 1.17 -0.97
C LEU A 115 -19.35 0.56 0.31
N ASP A 116 -19.75 -0.66 0.65
CA ASP A 116 -19.17 -1.37 1.79
C ASP A 116 -17.66 -1.56 1.59
N LEU A 117 -17.25 -2.01 0.39
CA LEU A 117 -15.84 -2.11 0.01
C LEU A 117 -15.10 -0.77 0.08
N LEU A 118 -15.71 0.32 -0.38
CA LEU A 118 -15.13 1.67 -0.29
C LEU A 118 -14.90 2.08 1.17
N VAL A 119 -15.89 1.88 2.05
CA VAL A 119 -15.77 2.22 3.48
C VAL A 119 -14.71 1.35 4.16
N ASP A 120 -14.70 0.05 3.87
CA ASP A 120 -13.76 -0.89 4.47
C ASP A 120 -12.32 -0.70 3.98
N SER A 121 -12.14 -0.01 2.85
CA SER A 121 -10.82 0.30 2.29
C SER A 121 -10.07 1.42 3.03
N ILE A 122 -10.76 2.15 3.92
CA ILE A 122 -10.15 3.21 4.71
C ILE A 122 -8.96 2.63 5.47
N SER A 123 -7.79 3.18 5.21
CA SER A 123 -6.52 2.65 5.69
C SER A 123 -5.72 3.69 6.46
N LEU A 124 -4.98 3.21 7.45
CA LEU A 124 -3.99 3.94 8.23
C LEU A 124 -2.63 3.28 7.97
N ARG A 125 -1.62 4.10 7.69
CA ARG A 125 -0.26 3.64 7.38
C ARG A 125 0.71 4.28 8.36
N LEU A 126 1.63 3.48 8.88
CA LEU A 126 2.75 3.94 9.71
C LEU A 126 4.00 3.18 9.29
N GLY A 127 5.10 3.89 9.03
CA GLY A 127 6.31 3.26 8.54
C GLY A 127 7.56 4.11 8.69
N ALA A 128 8.69 3.51 8.33
CA ALA A 128 9.94 4.22 8.14
C ALA A 128 10.07 4.59 6.66
N VAL A 129 10.65 5.77 6.39
CA VAL A 129 10.99 6.22 5.05
C VAL A 129 12.48 6.51 4.98
N VAL A 130 13.11 6.13 3.88
CA VAL A 130 14.47 6.53 3.53
C VAL A 130 14.41 7.33 2.24
N SER A 131 14.92 8.55 2.30
CA SER A 131 14.97 9.47 1.16
C SER A 131 16.41 9.73 0.74
N ARG A 132 16.67 9.79 -0.56
CA ARG A 132 17.96 10.18 -1.11
C ARG A 132 17.80 11.50 -1.84
N GLN A 133 18.44 12.53 -1.30
CA GLN A 133 18.61 13.81 -2.00
C GLN A 133 19.84 13.74 -2.89
N PRO A 134 19.83 14.27 -4.12
CA PRO A 134 20.96 14.00 -5.02
C PRO A 134 22.16 14.94 -4.93
N HIS A 135 22.12 16.03 -4.14
CA HIS A 135 23.30 16.87 -3.84
C HIS A 135 23.97 16.53 -2.51
N TYR A 136 23.27 15.81 -1.64
CA TYR A 136 23.74 15.37 -0.34
C TYR A 136 23.62 13.84 -0.32
N GLU A 137 24.75 13.14 -0.42
CA GLU A 137 24.80 11.68 -0.36
C GLU A 137 24.50 11.01 1.02
N PRO A 138 23.97 11.64 2.08
CA PRO A 138 23.35 10.89 3.17
C PRO A 138 21.98 10.34 2.76
N ILE A 139 21.77 9.06 3.02
CA ILE A 139 20.42 8.50 3.17
C ILE A 139 19.79 9.23 4.36
N ALA A 140 18.68 9.94 4.14
CA ALA A 140 17.94 10.62 5.19
C ALA A 140 16.81 9.70 5.68
N PRO A 141 16.93 9.11 6.89
CA PRO A 141 15.85 8.36 7.49
C PRO A 141 14.75 9.30 8.01
N GLY A 142 13.54 8.76 8.07
CA GLY A 142 12.38 9.45 8.61
C GLY A 142 11.25 8.48 8.93
N LEU A 143 10.16 9.05 9.42
CA LEU A 143 8.91 8.35 9.69
C LEU A 143 7.85 8.79 8.69
N GLU A 144 6.96 7.88 8.31
CA GLU A 144 5.82 8.13 7.46
C GLU A 144 4.55 7.76 8.22
N ALA A 145 3.58 8.66 8.24
CA ALA A 145 2.23 8.40 8.72
C ALA A 145 1.24 8.81 7.64
N GLY A 146 0.28 7.95 7.30
CA GLY A 146 -0.63 8.22 6.20
C GLY A 146 -2.02 7.65 6.38
N LEU A 147 -2.93 8.17 5.58
CA LEU A 147 -4.31 7.73 5.47
C LEU A 147 -4.64 7.51 4.00
N GLY A 148 -5.44 6.50 3.70
CA GLY A 148 -5.85 6.18 2.33
C GLY A 148 -7.28 5.66 2.24
N ILE A 149 -7.81 5.74 1.04
CA ILE A 149 -9.10 5.17 0.66
C ILE A 149 -8.99 4.58 -0.75
N GLY A 150 -9.64 3.45 -0.98
CA GLY A 150 -9.66 2.74 -2.25
C GLY A 150 -11.08 2.63 -2.79
N LEU A 151 -11.28 2.94 -4.06
CA LEU A 151 -12.51 2.70 -4.79
C LEU A 151 -12.39 1.41 -5.60
N PRO A 152 -13.16 0.36 -5.30
CA PRO A 152 -13.19 -0.83 -6.13
C PRO A 152 -13.87 -0.51 -7.47
N LEU A 153 -13.30 -0.98 -8.57
CA LEU A 153 -13.92 -0.85 -9.89
C LEU A 153 -14.87 -2.02 -10.21
N THR A 154 -14.93 -3.01 -9.33
CA THR A 154 -15.83 -4.16 -9.44
C THR A 154 -16.65 -4.33 -8.15
N ARG A 155 -17.63 -5.22 -8.16
CA ARG A 155 -18.40 -5.60 -6.95
C ARG A 155 -17.71 -6.68 -6.12
N SER A 156 -16.45 -6.97 -6.41
CA SER A 156 -15.62 -7.96 -5.73
C SER A 156 -14.48 -7.25 -5.01
N ALA A 157 -14.06 -7.80 -3.88
CA ALA A 157 -12.87 -7.35 -3.18
C ALA A 157 -11.58 -7.59 -3.99
N SER A 158 -11.60 -8.61 -4.86
CA SER A 158 -10.51 -8.91 -5.78
C SER A 158 -10.78 -8.29 -7.14
N GLY A 159 -9.76 -7.67 -7.71
CA GLY A 159 -9.84 -6.96 -8.98
C GLY A 159 -9.13 -5.62 -8.95
N PRO A 160 -9.48 -4.72 -9.89
CA PRO A 160 -8.85 -3.41 -9.99
C PRO A 160 -9.44 -2.39 -9.02
N TRP A 161 -8.56 -1.55 -8.47
CA TRP A 161 -8.86 -0.51 -7.48
C TRP A 161 -8.22 0.83 -7.87
N ILE A 162 -8.93 1.92 -7.61
CA ILE A 162 -8.36 3.28 -7.64
C ILE A 162 -8.14 3.72 -6.20
N ASP A 163 -6.90 3.98 -5.84
CA ASP A 163 -6.49 4.33 -4.49
C ASP A 163 -6.05 5.79 -4.42
N ALA A 164 -6.57 6.52 -3.44
CA ALA A 164 -6.13 7.86 -3.08
C ALA A 164 -5.55 7.83 -1.67
N SER A 165 -4.38 8.43 -1.45
CA SER A 165 -3.79 8.50 -0.12
C SER A 165 -3.05 9.81 0.12
N ALA A 166 -2.94 10.17 1.40
CA ALA A 166 -2.13 11.27 1.87
C ALA A 166 -1.21 10.75 2.98
N ALA A 167 0.04 11.17 2.98
CA ALA A 167 1.01 10.83 4.02
C ALA A 167 1.84 12.04 4.42
N ILE A 168 2.16 12.13 5.70
CA ILE A 168 3.09 13.08 6.28
C ILE A 168 4.39 12.31 6.54
N ARG A 169 5.51 12.91 6.14
CA ARG A 169 6.86 12.39 6.33
C ARG A 169 7.64 13.32 7.24
N LEU A 170 8.16 12.75 8.31
CA LEU A 170 8.96 13.44 9.32
C LEU A 170 10.41 13.00 9.16
N SER A 171 11.30 13.94 8.81
CA SER A 171 12.73 13.65 8.76
C SER A 171 13.33 13.56 10.17
N ASP A 172 14.49 12.89 10.30
CA ASP A 172 15.25 12.89 11.56
C ASP A 172 15.52 14.30 12.11
N ALA A 173 15.82 15.27 11.23
CA ALA A 173 16.06 16.65 11.63
C ALA A 173 14.81 17.33 12.22
N GLN A 174 13.64 17.05 11.65
CA GLN A 174 12.35 17.54 12.17
C GLN A 174 11.99 16.88 13.50
N LEU A 175 12.24 15.58 13.65
CA LEU A 175 12.04 14.86 14.91
C LEU A 175 12.98 15.36 16.01
N ALA A 176 14.23 15.68 15.65
CA ALA A 176 15.24 16.23 16.55
C ALA A 176 15.07 17.73 16.85
N HIS A 177 14.01 18.37 16.35
CA HIS A 177 13.74 19.82 16.50
C HIS A 177 14.90 20.72 16.00
N ARG A 178 15.70 20.22 15.05
CA ARG A 178 16.85 20.95 14.49
C ARG A 178 16.42 21.94 13.40
N ASP A 179 15.34 21.62 12.70
CA ASP A 179 14.72 22.45 11.67
C ASP A 179 13.26 22.74 12.02
N GLY A 180 12.74 23.89 11.59
CA GLY A 180 11.32 24.22 11.69
C GLY A 180 10.44 23.28 10.87
N PHE A 181 9.17 23.14 11.26
CA PHE A 181 8.22 22.25 10.59
C PHE A 181 7.60 22.90 9.35
N GLU A 182 8.08 22.57 8.15
CA GLU A 182 7.45 22.97 6.87
C GLU A 182 6.49 21.86 6.36
N LEU A 183 5.18 22.03 6.59
CA LEU A 183 4.14 21.06 6.17
C LEU A 183 4.15 20.76 4.66
N ASP A 184 4.41 21.77 3.84
CA ASP A 184 4.27 21.71 2.39
C ASP A 184 5.23 20.67 1.77
N ARG A 185 6.44 20.56 2.33
CA ARG A 185 7.46 19.58 1.89
C ARG A 185 7.32 18.20 2.56
N ALA A 186 6.62 18.14 3.69
CA ALA A 186 6.42 16.91 4.45
C ALA A 186 5.26 16.07 3.93
N THR A 187 4.37 16.63 3.10
CA THR A 187 3.14 15.95 2.68
C THR A 187 3.27 15.32 1.30
N VAL A 188 2.81 14.08 1.16
CA VAL A 188 2.75 13.31 -0.08
C VAL A 188 1.32 12.90 -0.34
N PHE A 189 0.75 13.35 -1.45
CA PHE A 189 -0.54 12.89 -1.96
C PHE A 189 -0.30 11.90 -3.08
N THR A 190 -1.06 10.81 -3.14
CA THR A 190 -0.92 9.77 -4.16
C THR A 190 -2.27 9.45 -4.78
N LEU A 191 -2.28 9.23 -6.10
CA LEU A 191 -3.39 8.63 -6.81
C LEU A 191 -2.86 7.45 -7.62
N THR A 192 -3.40 6.26 -7.40
CA THR A 192 -2.91 5.03 -8.00
C THR A 192 -4.02 4.17 -8.57
N LEU A 193 -3.67 3.38 -9.58
CA LEU A 193 -4.46 2.26 -10.05
C LEU A 193 -3.70 0.99 -9.68
N GLY A 194 -4.40 0.03 -9.09
CA GLY A 194 -3.80 -1.22 -8.68
C GLY A 194 -4.70 -2.41 -8.87
N TRP A 195 -4.14 -3.57 -8.56
CA TRP A 195 -4.85 -4.84 -8.55
C TRP A 195 -4.73 -5.48 -7.19
N GLN A 196 -5.87 -5.85 -6.61
CA GLN A 196 -5.98 -6.62 -5.36
C GLN A 196 -6.39 -8.05 -5.68
N GLY A 197 -5.70 -9.04 -5.11
CA GLY A 197 -6.08 -10.45 -5.15
C GLY A 197 -6.18 -11.03 -3.74
N ILE A 198 -7.03 -12.03 -3.56
CA ILE A 198 -7.25 -12.73 -2.29
C ILE A 198 -6.84 -14.19 -2.47
N VAL A 199 -6.01 -14.68 -1.57
CA VAL A 199 -5.48 -16.05 -1.60
C VAL A 199 -5.72 -16.74 -0.26
N GLY A 200 -6.12 -18.01 -0.32
CA GLY A 200 -6.20 -18.91 0.83
C GLY A 200 -4.83 -19.53 1.09
N ALA A 201 -4.03 -18.90 1.93
CA ALA A 201 -2.72 -19.39 2.36
C ALA A 201 -2.81 -20.35 3.56
N HIS A 202 -3.96 -20.43 4.23
CA HIS A 202 -4.18 -21.29 5.41
C HIS A 202 -3.11 -21.04 6.49
N VAL A 203 -2.80 -19.77 6.75
CA VAL A 203 -1.74 -19.35 7.69
C VAL A 203 -1.98 -19.92 9.08
N VAL A 204 -3.24 -20.07 9.48
CA VAL A 204 -3.62 -20.68 10.76
C VAL A 204 -3.26 -22.16 10.84
N ASP A 205 -3.37 -22.91 9.74
CA ASP A 205 -3.14 -24.37 9.70
C ASP A 205 -1.64 -24.74 9.63
N ALA A 206 -0.77 -23.77 9.34
CA ALA A 206 0.67 -24.01 9.22
C ALA A 206 1.32 -24.40 10.56
N GLY A 207 0.81 -23.87 11.68
CA GLY A 207 1.30 -24.17 13.02
C GLY A 207 1.01 -25.62 13.46
N ASP A 208 -0.13 -26.17 13.03
CA ASP A 208 -0.55 -27.52 13.41
C ASP A 208 0.24 -28.61 12.68
N ARG A 209 0.73 -28.33 11.47
CA ARG A 209 1.54 -29.28 10.69
C ARG A 209 2.96 -29.45 11.21
N MET A 210 3.52 -28.45 11.88
CA MET A 210 4.88 -28.56 12.47
C MET A 210 4.93 -29.35 13.78
N ARG A 211 3.77 -29.69 14.37
CA ARG A 211 3.67 -30.44 15.63
C ARG A 211 3.41 -31.95 15.44
N ARG A 212 3.40 -32.44 14.20
CA ARG A 212 3.37 -33.88 13.87
C ARG A 212 4.75 -34.34 13.43
#